data_AF-A0AAD9YG26-F1
#
_entry.id   AF-A0AAD9YG26-F1
#
_cell.length_a   1.000
_cell.length_b   1.000
_cell.length_c   1.000
_cell.angle_alpha   90.00
_cell.angle_beta   90.00
_cell.angle_gamma   90.00
#
_symmetry.space_group_name_H-M   'P 1'
#
loop_
_entity.id
_entity.type
_entity.pdbx_description
1 polymer ?
#
loop_
_entity_poly.entity_id
_entity_poly.type
_entity_poly.pdbx_seq_one_letter_code
_entity_poly.pdbx_strand_id
1 'polypeptide(L)'
;MTKIPLLLEAGADVNAMSHGSEQPLERAVFHDQPEVVRCLIEAGAQVTNMPRKQNLLHIAGRLARLEALKYLADMHPPLLNVHQEDDWGDTPWDEFIWALHAPEWNLGASRRPTPQEQDAFVTLYKKLRDRSLELDISRLQRIRQHLEDEIFHGTMTVLQSLISEKRDWEQWDSVRTYETIKLQVRERMVEAALESVDENTEVLQEKIEASPWDQVSRWEASET
;
A
#
# COMPACT_ATOMS: atom_id res chain seq x y z
N MET A 1 -10.44 30.09 4.80
CA MET A 1 -9.41 29.59 5.73
C MET A 1 -10.05 28.55 6.62
N THR A 2 -9.65 27.29 6.47
CA THR A 2 -10.08 26.20 7.36
C THR A 2 -9.53 26.49 8.76
N LYS A 3 -10.32 26.24 9.82
CA LYS A 3 -9.89 26.49 11.22
C LYS A 3 -8.89 25.45 11.74
N ILE A 4 -8.49 24.50 10.89
CA ILE A 4 -7.67 23.33 11.23
C ILE A 4 -6.28 23.72 11.73
N PRO A 5 -5.53 24.63 11.06
CA PRO A 5 -4.21 25.02 11.55
C PRO A 5 -4.26 25.61 12.97
N LEU A 6 -5.28 26.44 13.26
CA LEU A 6 -5.47 27.03 14.59
C LEU A 6 -5.76 25.98 15.67
N LEU A 7 -6.50 24.91 15.33
CA LEU A 7 -6.80 23.83 16.27
C LEU A 7 -5.57 22.97 16.54
N LEU A 8 -4.78 22.69 15.50
CA LEU A 8 -3.51 21.94 15.63
C LEU A 8 -2.48 22.75 16.42
N GLU A 9 -2.37 24.06 16.19
CA GLU A 9 -1.55 24.98 16.98
C GLU A 9 -1.98 25.03 18.45
N ALA A 10 -3.28 24.87 18.73
CA ALA A 10 -3.82 24.79 20.08
C ALA A 10 -3.62 23.43 20.76
N GLY A 11 -2.92 22.48 20.12
CA GLY A 11 -2.61 21.17 20.69
C GLY A 11 -3.71 20.12 20.51
N ALA A 12 -4.62 20.30 19.55
CA ALA A 12 -5.58 19.26 19.20
C ALA A 12 -4.85 18.00 18.69
N ASP A 13 -5.25 16.84 19.20
CA ASP A 13 -4.75 15.55 18.73
C ASP A 13 -5.29 15.26 17.33
N VAL A 14 -4.39 15.23 16.35
CA VAL A 14 -4.68 14.97 14.93
C VAL A 14 -5.25 13.57 14.68
N ASN A 15 -5.05 12.65 15.62
CA ASN A 15 -5.51 11.26 15.54
C ASN A 15 -6.67 10.96 16.50
N ALA A 16 -7.27 11.98 17.12
CA ALA A 16 -8.36 11.81 18.08
C ALA A 16 -9.54 11.05 17.48
N MET A 17 -9.95 9.97 18.14
CA MET A 17 -11.05 9.13 17.67
C MET A 17 -12.42 9.70 18.09
N SER A 18 -13.39 9.65 17.17
CA SER A 18 -14.79 9.88 17.49
C SER A 18 -15.38 8.70 18.28
N HIS A 19 -16.63 8.85 18.77
CA HIS A 19 -17.35 7.74 19.41
C HIS A 19 -17.53 6.50 18.51
N GLY A 20 -17.44 6.67 17.19
CA GLY A 20 -17.47 5.57 16.20
C GLY A 20 -16.11 4.98 15.87
N SER A 21 -15.05 5.35 16.61
CA SER A 21 -13.65 5.03 16.32
C SER A 21 -13.13 5.58 14.99
N GLU A 22 -13.78 6.61 14.45
CA GLU A 22 -13.34 7.30 13.23
C GLU A 22 -12.26 8.32 13.58
N GLN A 23 -11.17 8.33 12.81
CA GLN A 23 -10.15 9.37 12.91
C GLN A 23 -10.54 10.62 12.10
N PRO A 24 -9.99 11.81 12.41
CA PRO A 24 -10.32 13.04 11.69
C PRO A 24 -10.03 12.93 10.19
N LEU A 25 -8.98 12.18 9.83
CA LEU A 25 -8.60 11.92 8.44
C LEU A 25 -9.66 11.09 7.69
N GLU A 26 -10.24 10.07 8.33
CA GLU A 26 -11.32 9.28 7.73
C GLU A 26 -12.55 10.15 7.43
N ARG A 27 -12.93 11.04 8.36
CA ARG A 27 -14.04 11.97 8.14
C ARG A 27 -13.77 12.95 7.00
N ALA A 28 -12.53 13.42 6.88
CA ALA A 28 -12.12 14.31 5.79
C ALA A 28 -12.24 13.62 4.42
N VAL A 29 -11.81 12.35 4.34
CA VAL A 29 -12.02 11.52 3.15
C VAL A 29 -13.51 11.33 2.90
N PHE A 30 -14.29 10.90 3.89
CA PHE A 30 -15.74 10.67 3.78
C PHE A 30 -16.52 11.86 3.21
N HIS A 31 -16.17 13.07 3.64
CA HIS A 31 -16.80 14.32 3.18
C HIS A 31 -16.18 14.90 1.90
N ASP A 32 -15.22 14.21 1.27
CA ASP A 32 -14.53 14.61 0.04
C ASP A 32 -13.86 15.99 0.15
N GLN A 33 -13.11 16.20 1.25
CA GLN A 33 -12.47 17.48 1.58
C GLN A 33 -10.94 17.41 1.41
N PRO A 34 -10.40 17.51 0.18
CA PRO A 34 -8.97 17.31 -0.10
C PRO A 34 -8.06 18.29 0.65
N GLU A 35 -8.47 19.55 0.86
CA GLU A 35 -7.69 20.52 1.63
C GLU A 35 -7.62 20.16 3.12
N VAL A 36 -8.63 19.47 3.65
CA VAL A 36 -8.62 18.98 5.02
C VAL A 36 -7.75 17.74 5.13
N VAL A 37 -7.88 16.81 4.17
CA VAL A 37 -7.00 15.63 4.04
C VAL A 37 -5.54 16.06 4.01
N ARG A 38 -5.22 17.09 3.22
CA ARG A 38 -3.90 17.73 3.17
C ARG A 38 -3.41 18.14 4.54
N CYS A 39 -4.14 19.04 5.20
CA CYS A 39 -3.70 19.63 6.45
C CYS A 39 -3.48 18.56 7.53
N LEU A 40 -4.32 17.51 7.55
CA LEU A 40 -4.19 16.42 8.50
C LEU A 40 -2.95 15.57 8.21
N ILE A 41 -2.69 15.19 6.95
CA ILE A 41 -1.49 14.44 6.57
C ILE A 41 -0.21 15.25 6.85
N GLU A 42 -0.18 16.53 6.47
CA GLU A 42 0.94 17.43 6.75
C GLU A 42 1.17 17.62 8.27
N ALA A 43 0.12 17.51 9.08
CA ALA A 43 0.19 17.56 10.54
C ALA A 43 0.55 16.22 11.20
N GLY A 44 0.86 15.18 10.42
CA GLY A 44 1.27 13.88 10.94
C GLY A 44 0.10 12.96 11.34
N ALA A 45 -1.07 13.12 10.70
CA ALA A 45 -2.14 12.14 10.82
C ALA A 45 -1.64 10.73 10.45
N GLN A 46 -2.10 9.75 11.22
CA GLN A 46 -1.76 8.35 11.00
C GLN A 46 -2.39 7.85 9.71
N VAL A 47 -1.59 7.18 8.85
CA VAL A 47 -2.04 6.65 7.55
C VAL A 47 -1.79 5.15 7.36
N THR A 48 -0.98 4.51 8.22
CA THR A 48 -0.58 3.09 8.07
C THR A 48 -1.20 2.16 9.10
N ASN A 49 -1.35 2.59 10.34
CA ASN A 49 -1.80 1.77 11.47
C ASN A 49 -3.05 2.36 12.13
N MET A 50 -4.03 2.71 11.32
CA MET A 50 -5.31 3.24 11.78
C MET A 50 -6.11 2.15 12.52
N PRO A 51 -7.21 2.49 13.22
CA PRO A 51 -8.05 1.51 13.88
C PRO A 51 -8.42 0.33 12.97
N ARG A 52 -8.59 -0.85 13.57
CA ARG A 52 -8.87 -2.12 12.89
C ARG A 52 -7.74 -2.62 11.97
N LYS A 53 -6.49 -2.21 12.25
CA LYS A 53 -5.30 -2.46 11.41
C LYS A 53 -5.45 -1.94 9.97
N GLN A 54 -6.29 -0.93 9.76
CA GLN A 54 -6.44 -0.35 8.43
C GLN A 54 -5.31 0.64 8.12
N ASN A 55 -5.04 0.82 6.83
CA ASN A 55 -4.29 1.95 6.31
C ASN A 55 -5.20 2.85 5.45
N LEU A 56 -4.70 4.02 5.06
CA LEU A 56 -5.47 5.04 4.35
C LEU A 56 -6.13 4.51 3.07
N LEU A 57 -5.52 3.51 2.43
CA LEU A 57 -6.04 2.94 1.19
C LEU A 57 -7.29 2.09 1.43
N HIS A 58 -7.46 1.46 2.61
CA HIS A 58 -8.71 0.78 2.97
C HIS A 58 -9.87 1.77 2.99
N ILE A 59 -9.68 2.92 3.65
CA ILE A 59 -10.68 4.00 3.72
C ILE A 59 -10.97 4.54 2.33
N ALA A 60 -9.92 4.76 1.54
CA ALA A 60 -10.03 5.29 0.18
C ALA A 60 -10.80 4.33 -0.74
N GLY A 61 -10.60 3.02 -0.62
CA GLY A 61 -11.31 2.00 -1.38
C GLY A 61 -12.78 1.91 -0.98
N ARG A 62 -13.04 1.83 0.32
CA ARG A 62 -14.40 1.73 0.88
C ARG A 62 -15.28 2.96 0.61
N LEU A 63 -14.71 4.16 0.70
CA LEU A 63 -15.46 5.42 0.56
C LEU A 63 -15.43 6.00 -0.86
N ALA A 64 -14.37 5.70 -1.61
CA ALA A 64 -14.13 6.09 -3.00
C ALA A 64 -14.54 7.54 -3.32
N ARG A 65 -13.96 8.51 -2.62
CA ARG A 65 -14.33 9.93 -2.75
C ARG A 65 -13.43 10.64 -3.75
N LEU A 66 -14.01 11.15 -4.84
CA LEU A 66 -13.30 11.51 -6.05
C LEU A 66 -12.17 12.52 -5.85
N GLU A 67 -12.46 13.65 -5.21
CA GLU A 67 -11.47 14.73 -5.06
C GLU A 67 -10.41 14.35 -4.02
N ALA A 68 -10.77 13.63 -2.96
CA ALA A 68 -9.81 13.04 -2.04
C ALA A 68 -8.89 12.02 -2.73
N LEU A 69 -9.40 11.15 -3.61
CA LEU A 69 -8.61 10.17 -4.34
C LEU A 69 -7.62 10.83 -5.31
N LYS A 70 -8.08 11.79 -6.12
CA LYS A 70 -7.20 12.57 -7.01
C LYS A 70 -6.10 13.26 -6.23
N TYR A 71 -6.47 13.89 -5.11
CA TYR A 71 -5.53 14.56 -4.25
C TYR A 71 -4.47 13.63 -3.67
N LEU A 72 -4.88 12.46 -3.17
CA LEU A 72 -3.97 11.43 -2.68
C LEU A 72 -3.06 10.91 -3.80
N ALA A 73 -3.53 10.85 -5.05
CA ALA A 73 -2.68 10.45 -6.17
C ALA A 73 -1.59 11.51 -6.47
N ASP A 74 -1.91 12.80 -6.37
CA ASP A 74 -0.98 13.89 -6.69
C ASP A 74 0.07 14.14 -5.61
N MET A 75 -0.28 13.91 -4.35
CA MET A 75 0.52 14.27 -3.18
C MET A 75 1.78 13.44 -2.91
N HIS A 76 2.04 12.39 -3.69
CA HIS A 76 3.09 11.40 -3.35
C HIS A 76 2.96 10.93 -1.88
N PRO A 77 1.86 10.28 -1.52
CA PRO A 77 1.59 9.88 -0.14
C PRO A 77 2.73 8.98 0.38
N PRO A 78 2.84 8.83 1.72
CA PRO A 78 3.72 7.84 2.32
C PRO A 78 3.55 6.48 1.65
N LEU A 79 4.60 5.67 1.64
CA LEU A 79 4.51 4.32 1.11
C LEU A 79 3.48 3.53 1.94
N LEU A 80 2.39 3.10 1.30
CA LEU A 80 1.32 2.31 1.92
C LEU A 80 1.44 0.87 1.42
N ASN A 81 1.31 -0.08 2.34
CA ASN A 81 1.22 -1.48 1.97
C ASN A 81 -0.17 -1.76 1.37
N VAL A 82 -0.25 -1.86 0.05
CA VAL A 82 -1.49 -2.13 -0.69
C VAL A 82 -2.05 -3.54 -0.44
N HIS A 83 -1.27 -4.40 0.22
CA HIS A 83 -1.63 -5.77 0.59
C HIS A 83 -1.79 -5.97 2.10
N GLN A 84 -1.79 -4.88 2.88
CA GLN A 84 -2.03 -4.97 4.32
C GLN A 84 -3.43 -5.49 4.57
N GLU A 85 -3.52 -6.55 5.35
CA GLU A 85 -4.80 -7.08 5.83
C GLU A 85 -5.25 -6.35 7.09
N ASP A 86 -6.53 -5.98 7.13
CA ASP A 86 -7.14 -5.43 8.32
C ASP A 86 -7.56 -6.53 9.33
N ASP A 87 -8.27 -6.16 10.41
CA ASP A 87 -8.68 -7.13 11.44
C ASP A 87 -9.68 -8.20 10.92
N TRP A 88 -10.32 -7.98 9.77
CA TRP A 88 -11.14 -8.98 9.07
C TRP A 88 -10.36 -9.76 8.02
N GLY A 89 -9.10 -9.42 7.81
CA GLY A 89 -8.22 -9.98 6.81
C GLY A 89 -8.37 -9.31 5.44
N ASP A 90 -9.18 -8.26 5.32
CA ASP A 90 -9.47 -7.64 4.02
C ASP A 90 -8.36 -6.67 3.65
N THR A 91 -7.91 -6.71 2.40
CA THR A 91 -6.96 -5.74 1.85
C THR A 91 -7.68 -4.45 1.41
N PRO A 92 -6.95 -3.36 1.11
CA PRO A 92 -7.56 -2.18 0.49
C PRO A 92 -8.32 -2.48 -0.80
N TRP A 93 -7.87 -3.48 -1.57
CA TRP A 93 -8.57 -3.90 -2.77
C TRP A 93 -9.86 -4.65 -2.42
N ASP A 94 -9.85 -5.51 -1.40
CA ASP A 94 -11.05 -6.21 -0.95
C ASP A 94 -12.13 -5.25 -0.46
N GLU A 95 -11.76 -4.22 0.31
CA GLU A 95 -12.68 -3.16 0.73
C GLU A 95 -13.28 -2.39 -0.45
N PHE A 96 -12.49 -2.14 -1.49
CA PHE A 96 -12.98 -1.51 -2.72
C PHE A 96 -13.95 -2.40 -3.49
N ILE A 97 -13.61 -3.67 -3.70
CA ILE A 97 -14.49 -4.64 -4.38
C ILE A 97 -15.77 -4.86 -3.56
N TRP A 98 -15.65 -4.98 -2.23
CA TRP A 98 -16.81 -5.04 -1.35
C TRP A 98 -17.72 -3.82 -1.54
N ALA A 99 -17.18 -2.59 -1.58
CA ALA A 99 -17.97 -1.38 -1.79
C ALA A 99 -18.67 -1.34 -3.18
N LEU A 100 -18.14 -2.03 -4.19
CA LEU A 100 -18.76 -2.15 -5.51
C LEU A 100 -19.93 -3.14 -5.53
N HIS A 101 -19.78 -4.28 -4.86
CA HIS A 101 -20.69 -5.42 -5.03
C HIS A 101 -21.66 -5.60 -3.86
N ALA A 102 -21.32 -5.13 -2.65
CA ALA A 102 -22.15 -5.29 -1.46
C ALA A 102 -23.61 -4.85 -1.69
N PRO A 103 -24.58 -5.55 -1.08
CA PRO A 103 -25.97 -5.16 -1.20
C PRO A 103 -26.20 -3.80 -0.53
N GLU A 104 -27.13 -3.00 -1.05
CA GLU A 104 -27.31 -1.60 -0.62
C GLU A 104 -27.59 -1.46 0.87
N TRP A 105 -28.32 -2.41 1.46
CA TRP A 105 -28.63 -2.42 2.89
C TRP A 105 -27.39 -2.60 3.79
N ASN A 106 -26.28 -3.11 3.24
CA ASN A 106 -25.04 -3.38 3.96
C ASN A 106 -23.96 -2.31 3.75
N LEU A 107 -24.19 -1.32 2.87
CA LEU A 107 -23.23 -0.23 2.63
C LEU A 107 -23.16 0.77 3.81
N GLY A 108 -24.14 0.75 4.72
CA GLY A 108 -24.18 1.66 5.87
C GLY A 108 -24.21 3.12 5.45
N ALA A 109 -23.22 3.92 5.89
CA ALA A 109 -23.06 5.31 5.49
C ALA A 109 -22.30 5.49 4.16
N SER A 110 -21.70 4.41 3.63
CA SER A 110 -21.03 4.40 2.33
C SER A 110 -22.04 4.28 1.19
N ARG A 111 -21.57 4.50 -0.04
CA ARG A 111 -22.36 4.30 -1.26
C ARG A 111 -21.52 3.61 -2.32
N ARG A 112 -22.17 3.02 -3.32
CA ARG A 112 -21.45 2.45 -4.47
C ARG A 112 -20.58 3.53 -5.16
N PRO A 113 -19.30 3.24 -5.42
CA PRO A 113 -18.44 4.11 -6.21
C PRO A 113 -18.97 4.30 -7.64
N THR A 114 -18.94 5.54 -8.13
CA THR A 114 -19.22 5.85 -9.55
C THR A 114 -18.05 5.41 -10.43
N PRO A 115 -18.22 5.25 -11.76
CA PRO A 115 -17.11 4.88 -12.65
C PRO A 115 -15.89 5.80 -12.54
N GLN A 116 -16.08 7.11 -12.35
CA GLN A 116 -14.97 8.05 -12.18
C GLN A 116 -14.21 7.82 -10.87
N GLU A 117 -14.91 7.44 -9.81
CA GLU A 117 -14.30 7.12 -8.51
C GLU A 117 -13.58 5.78 -8.54
N GLN A 118 -14.12 4.82 -9.28
CA GLN A 118 -13.45 3.53 -9.56
C GLN A 118 -12.12 3.79 -10.27
N ASP A 119 -12.13 4.54 -11.37
CA ASP A 119 -10.92 4.88 -12.13
C ASP A 119 -9.90 5.62 -11.25
N ALA A 120 -10.35 6.57 -10.43
CA ALA A 120 -9.50 7.33 -9.52
C ALA A 120 -8.86 6.44 -8.44
N PHE A 121 -9.63 5.51 -7.86
CA PHE A 121 -9.10 4.57 -6.86
C PHE A 121 -8.10 3.60 -7.49
N VAL A 122 -8.44 3.00 -8.63
CA VAL A 122 -7.56 2.06 -9.35
C VAL A 122 -6.25 2.75 -9.75
N THR A 123 -6.32 4.01 -10.18
CA THR A 123 -5.14 4.82 -10.50
C THR A 123 -4.26 5.04 -9.27
N LEU A 124 -4.84 5.43 -8.13
CA LEU A 124 -4.12 5.61 -6.87
C LEU A 124 -3.49 4.29 -6.39
N TYR A 125 -4.27 3.21 -6.41
CA TYR A 125 -3.82 1.87 -6.03
C TYR A 125 -2.64 1.42 -6.89
N LYS A 126 -2.77 1.50 -8.22
CA LYS A 126 -1.70 1.14 -9.17
C LYS A 126 -0.44 1.96 -8.90
N LYS A 127 -0.57 3.28 -8.74
CA LYS A 127 0.57 4.16 -8.46
C LYS A 127 1.32 3.77 -7.18
N LEU A 128 0.61 3.42 -6.12
CA LEU A 128 1.21 3.00 -4.84
C LEU A 128 1.87 1.63 -4.94
N ARG A 129 1.19 0.66 -5.57
CA ARG A 129 1.69 -0.68 -5.83
C ARG A 129 2.98 -0.62 -6.66
N ASP A 130 2.93 0.06 -7.80
CA ASP A 130 4.04 0.12 -8.76
C ASP A 130 5.25 0.82 -8.14
N ARG A 131 5.04 1.91 -7.39
CA ARG A 131 6.13 2.55 -6.63
C ARG A 131 6.82 1.60 -5.64
N SER A 132 6.07 0.74 -4.96
CA SER A 132 6.66 -0.25 -4.06
C SER A 132 7.49 -1.28 -4.84
N LEU A 133 6.96 -1.76 -5.97
CA LEU A 133 7.65 -2.73 -6.83
C LEU A 133 8.93 -2.14 -7.45
N GLU A 134 8.88 -0.89 -7.91
CA GLU A 134 10.03 -0.15 -8.44
C GLU A 134 11.16 0.01 -7.41
N LEU A 135 10.81 0.24 -6.14
CA LEU A 135 11.80 0.31 -5.05
C LEU A 135 12.48 -1.04 -4.83
N ASP A 136 11.74 -2.14 -4.90
CA ASP A 136 12.29 -3.50 -4.77
C ASP A 136 13.18 -3.84 -5.97
N ILE A 137 12.73 -3.56 -7.19
CA ILE A 137 13.51 -3.72 -8.42
C ILE A 137 14.81 -2.94 -8.34
N SER A 138 14.78 -1.69 -7.88
CA SER A 138 15.99 -0.87 -7.74
C SER A 138 17.00 -1.48 -6.77
N ARG A 139 16.52 -2.11 -5.68
CA ARG A 139 17.37 -2.81 -4.71
C ARG A 139 17.92 -4.12 -5.29
N LEU A 140 17.13 -4.86 -6.07
CA LEU A 140 17.57 -6.06 -6.79
C LEU A 140 18.63 -5.74 -7.85
N GLN A 141 18.45 -4.67 -8.63
CA GLN A 141 19.47 -4.20 -9.58
C GLN A 141 20.78 -3.84 -8.88
N ARG A 142 20.72 -3.24 -7.69
CA ARG A 142 21.90 -2.99 -6.86
C ARG A 142 22.55 -4.28 -6.37
N ILE A 143 21.76 -5.27 -5.94
CA ILE A 143 22.25 -6.60 -5.56
C ILE A 143 22.96 -7.26 -6.74
N ARG A 144 22.34 -7.22 -7.92
CA ARG A 144 22.89 -7.76 -9.17
C ARG A 144 24.25 -7.14 -9.49
N GLN A 145 24.35 -5.81 -9.47
CA GLN A 145 25.62 -5.08 -9.68
C GLN A 145 26.68 -5.48 -8.65
N HIS A 146 26.31 -5.54 -7.36
CA HIS A 146 27.26 -5.99 -6.33
C HIS A 146 27.73 -7.43 -6.55
N LEU A 147 26.90 -8.32 -7.09
CA LEU A 147 27.29 -9.69 -7.38
C LEU A 147 28.29 -9.75 -8.55
N GLU A 148 28.07 -8.95 -9.60
CA GLU A 148 29.03 -8.79 -10.72
C GLU A 148 30.37 -8.21 -10.25
N ASP A 149 30.35 -7.29 -9.28
CA ASP A 149 31.54 -6.68 -8.68
C ASP A 149 32.14 -7.51 -7.52
N GLU A 150 31.58 -8.69 -7.22
CA GLU A 150 32.00 -9.55 -6.10
C GLU A 150 31.93 -8.89 -4.69
N ILE A 151 31.00 -7.95 -4.49
CA ILE A 151 30.76 -7.18 -3.25
C ILE A 151 29.72 -7.89 -2.35
N PHE A 152 30.10 -9.03 -1.78
CA PHE A 152 29.18 -9.88 -1.01
C PHE A 152 28.61 -9.23 0.26
N HIS A 153 29.42 -8.50 1.03
CA HIS A 153 28.95 -7.87 2.26
C HIS A 153 27.89 -6.79 1.98
N GLY A 154 28.10 -6.01 0.93
CA GLY A 154 27.12 -5.03 0.44
C GLY A 154 25.83 -5.71 0.01
N THR A 155 25.91 -6.80 -0.76
CA THR A 155 24.76 -7.61 -1.17
C THR A 155 23.94 -8.11 0.02
N MET A 156 24.61 -8.71 1.02
CA MET A 156 23.95 -9.22 2.22
C MET A 156 23.22 -8.14 3.01
N THR A 157 23.77 -6.92 3.04
CA THR A 157 23.14 -5.78 3.71
C THR A 157 21.85 -5.35 3.00
N VAL A 158 21.88 -5.27 1.66
CA VAL A 158 20.69 -4.91 0.86
C VAL A 158 19.61 -5.99 0.98
N LEU A 159 19.98 -7.28 0.87
CA LEU A 159 19.05 -8.39 1.04
C LEU A 159 18.44 -8.42 2.45
N GLN A 160 19.23 -8.16 3.49
CA GLN A 160 18.71 -8.11 4.85
C GLN A 160 17.68 -6.99 5.03
N SER A 161 17.90 -5.83 4.41
CA SER A 161 16.93 -4.73 4.42
C SER A 161 15.63 -5.11 3.72
N LEU A 162 15.70 -5.75 2.54
CA LEU A 162 14.53 -6.23 1.81
C LEU A 162 13.74 -7.26 2.62
N ILE A 163 14.42 -8.27 3.17
CA ILE A 163 13.79 -9.32 3.98
C ILE A 163 13.09 -8.73 5.20
N SER A 164 13.73 -7.80 5.91
CA SER A 164 13.13 -7.14 7.07
C SER A 164 11.87 -6.36 6.69
N GLU A 165 11.92 -5.54 5.64
CA GLU A 165 10.75 -4.79 5.16
C GLU A 165 9.60 -5.71 4.75
N LYS A 166 9.88 -6.79 4.00
CA LYS A 166 8.83 -7.70 3.53
C LYS A 166 8.24 -8.56 4.65
N ARG A 167 9.00 -8.84 5.71
CA ARG A 167 8.47 -9.47 6.93
C ARG A 167 7.53 -8.53 7.67
N ASP A 168 7.89 -7.25 7.79
CA ASP A 168 7.02 -6.24 8.43
C ASP A 168 5.71 -6.05 7.64
N TRP A 169 5.73 -6.30 6.34
CA TRP A 169 4.57 -6.24 5.45
C TRP A 169 3.87 -7.59 5.27
N GLU A 170 4.33 -8.63 5.96
CA GLU A 170 3.80 -10.00 5.90
C GLU A 170 3.79 -10.63 4.49
N GLN A 171 4.68 -10.18 3.60
CA GLN A 171 4.82 -10.68 2.23
C GLN A 171 5.72 -11.92 2.16
N TRP A 172 5.24 -13.04 2.70
CA TRP A 172 6.04 -14.25 2.93
C TRP A 172 6.62 -14.89 1.66
N ASP A 173 5.96 -14.77 0.51
CA ASP A 173 6.52 -15.27 -0.75
C ASP A 173 7.77 -14.50 -1.17
N SER A 174 7.73 -13.16 -1.10
CA SER A 174 8.90 -12.31 -1.34
C SER A 174 10.02 -12.60 -0.33
N VAL A 175 9.67 -12.78 0.95
CA VAL A 175 10.63 -13.15 2.01
C VAL A 175 11.36 -14.45 1.66
N ARG A 176 10.63 -15.49 1.24
CA ARG A 176 11.21 -16.79 0.86
C ARG A 176 12.16 -16.65 -0.32
N THR A 177 11.80 -15.87 -1.34
CA THR A 177 12.67 -15.62 -2.50
C THR A 177 13.97 -14.92 -2.08
N TYR A 178 13.87 -13.85 -1.29
CA TYR A 178 15.06 -13.09 -0.86
C TYR A 178 15.94 -13.88 0.11
N GLU A 179 15.37 -14.73 0.96
CA GLU A 179 16.13 -15.67 1.80
C GLU A 179 16.88 -16.70 0.97
N THR A 180 16.29 -17.16 -0.13
CA THR A 180 16.93 -18.09 -1.08
C THR A 180 18.12 -17.43 -1.76
N ILE A 181 17.96 -16.20 -2.28
CA ILE A 181 19.07 -15.42 -2.85
C ILE A 181 20.16 -15.20 -1.79
N LYS A 182 19.78 -14.79 -0.58
CA LYS A 182 20.72 -14.60 0.53
C LYS A 182 21.51 -15.87 0.86
N LEU A 183 20.89 -17.04 0.78
CA LEU A 183 21.56 -18.33 0.96
C LEU A 183 22.57 -18.58 -0.17
N GLN A 184 22.18 -18.42 -1.44
CA GLN A 184 23.08 -18.58 -2.59
C GLN A 184 24.31 -17.68 -2.48
N VAL A 185 24.12 -16.41 -2.10
CA VAL A 185 25.22 -15.44 -1.87
C VAL A 185 26.14 -15.88 -0.75
N ARG A 186 25.59 -16.40 0.36
CA ARG A 186 26.38 -16.90 1.50
C ARG A 186 27.24 -18.09 1.10
N GLU A 187 26.70 -19.00 0.30
CA GLU A 187 27.40 -20.20 -0.20
C GLU A 187 28.26 -19.92 -1.45
N ARG A 188 28.42 -18.64 -1.84
CA ARG A 188 29.22 -18.20 -3.01
C ARG A 188 28.75 -18.78 -4.36
N MET A 189 27.46 -19.09 -4.47
CA MET A 189 26.82 -19.50 -5.70
C MET A 189 26.42 -18.27 -6.53
N VAL A 190 27.40 -17.56 -7.09
CA VAL A 190 27.19 -16.25 -7.76
C VAL A 190 26.26 -16.36 -8.96
N GLU A 191 26.48 -17.33 -9.85
CA GLU A 191 25.67 -17.52 -11.05
C GLU A 191 24.20 -17.80 -10.70
N ALA A 192 23.94 -18.70 -9.75
CA ALA A 192 22.60 -19.00 -9.28
C ALA A 192 21.94 -17.80 -8.59
N ALA A 193 22.71 -17.00 -7.84
CA ALA A 193 22.21 -15.78 -7.22
C ALA A 193 21.84 -14.70 -8.26
N LEU A 194 22.63 -14.56 -9.33
CA LEU A 194 22.32 -13.66 -10.44
C LEU A 194 21.04 -14.10 -11.14
N GLU A 195 20.92 -15.38 -11.49
CA GLU A 195 19.72 -15.94 -12.11
C GLU A 195 18.47 -15.70 -11.26
N SER A 196 18.52 -16.02 -9.96
CA SER A 196 17.39 -15.78 -9.06
C SER A 196 17.04 -14.30 -8.88
N VAL A 197 18.02 -13.40 -8.98
CA VAL A 197 17.79 -11.94 -8.94
C VAL A 197 17.14 -11.46 -10.24
N ASP A 198 17.62 -11.93 -11.39
CA ASP A 198 17.09 -11.58 -12.70
C ASP A 198 15.65 -12.08 -12.86
N GLU A 199 15.40 -13.37 -12.57
CA GLU A 199 14.05 -13.95 -12.57
C GLU A 199 13.09 -13.20 -11.65
N ASN A 200 13.52 -12.87 -10.42
CA ASN A 200 12.66 -12.13 -9.52
C ASN A 200 12.40 -10.70 -10.01
N THR A 201 13.37 -10.06 -10.65
CA THR A 201 13.21 -8.74 -11.25
C THR A 201 12.18 -8.77 -12.37
N GLU A 202 12.22 -9.78 -13.24
CA GLU A 202 11.23 -10.00 -14.31
C GLU A 202 9.82 -10.19 -13.74
N VAL A 203 9.66 -11.04 -12.72
CA VAL A 203 8.37 -11.24 -12.03
C VAL A 203 7.81 -9.94 -11.46
N LEU A 204 8.66 -9.07 -10.89
CA LEU A 204 8.20 -7.78 -10.37
C LEU A 204 7.82 -6.80 -11.49
N GLN A 205 8.51 -6.84 -12.64
CA GLN A 205 8.17 -6.04 -13.82
C GLN A 205 6.82 -6.46 -14.41
N GLU A 206 6.57 -7.77 -14.53
CA GLU A 206 5.26 -8.30 -14.97
C GLU A 206 4.13 -7.81 -14.04
N LYS A 207 4.36 -7.77 -12.72
CA LYS A 207 3.38 -7.23 -11.76
C LYS A 207 3.11 -5.73 -11.94
N ILE A 208 4.09 -4.94 -12.39
CA ILE A 208 3.88 -3.52 -12.72
C ILE A 208 3.00 -3.39 -13.97
N GLU A 209 3.25 -4.21 -14.99
CA GLU A 209 2.48 -4.22 -16.22
C GLU A 209 1.04 -4.71 -16.02
N ALA A 210 0.85 -5.67 -15.11
CA ALA A 210 -0.46 -6.23 -14.78
C ALA A 210 -1.46 -5.16 -14.32
N SER A 211 -2.71 -5.33 -14.72
CA SER A 211 -3.82 -4.50 -14.28
C SER A 211 -4.11 -4.79 -12.80
N PRO A 212 -4.43 -3.79 -11.97
CA PRO A 212 -4.96 -4.05 -10.63
C PRO A 212 -6.21 -4.94 -10.65
N TRP A 213 -6.98 -4.94 -11.75
CA TRP A 213 -8.15 -5.81 -11.92
C TRP A 213 -7.82 -7.29 -12.13
N ASP A 214 -6.56 -7.64 -12.38
CA ASP A 214 -6.15 -9.03 -12.56
C ASP A 214 -5.97 -9.78 -11.22
N GLN A 215 -6.02 -9.06 -10.09
CA GLN A 215 -5.90 -9.66 -8.76
C GLN A 215 -7.26 -10.13 -8.24
N VAL A 216 -7.26 -11.28 -7.56
CA VAL A 216 -8.48 -11.87 -7.00
C VAL A 216 -8.84 -11.18 -5.69
N SER A 217 -10.08 -10.70 -5.59
CA SER A 217 -10.62 -10.27 -4.30
C SER A 217 -11.22 -11.43 -3.53
N ARG A 218 -11.10 -11.40 -2.19
CA ARG A 218 -11.78 -12.33 -1.30
C ARG A 218 -13.29 -12.39 -1.52
N TRP A 219 -13.88 -11.26 -1.92
CA TRP A 219 -15.32 -11.14 -2.13
C TRP A 219 -15.79 -11.68 -3.49
N GLU A 220 -14.89 -11.88 -4.45
CA GLU A 220 -15.19 -12.55 -5.72
C GLU A 220 -15.16 -14.09 -5.57
N ALA A 221 -14.31 -14.61 -4.69
CA ALA A 221 -14.15 -16.04 -4.47
C ALA A 221 -15.28 -16.69 -3.64
N SER A 222 -16.13 -15.90 -2.98
CA SER A 222 -17.23 -16.40 -2.14
C SER A 222 -18.53 -16.70 -2.89
N GLU A 223 -18.59 -16.43 -4.20
CA GLU A 223 -19.78 -16.64 -5.05
C GLU A 223 -19.77 -17.95 -5.88
N THR A 224 -18.78 -18.83 -5.69
CA THR A 224 -18.70 -20.18 -6.31
C THR A 224 -18.87 -21.30 -5.30
#